data_AF-A0A9X4KGW1-F1
#
_entry.id   AF-A0A9X4KGW1-F1
#
_cell.length_a   1.000
_cell.length_b   1.000
_cell.length_c   1.000
_cell.angle_alpha   90.00
_cell.angle_beta   90.00
_cell.angle_gamma   90.00
#
_symmetry.space_group_name_H-M   'P 1'
#
loop_
_entity.id
_entity.type
_entity.pdbx_description
1 polymer ?
#
loop_
_entity_poly.entity_id
_entity_poly.type
_entity_poly.pdbx_seq_one_letter_code
_entity_poly.pdbx_strand_id
1 'polypeptide(L)'
;MSQLALSDDLIEITAEINSYKQVAGQAVFEIGKRLKHVKENDLAHGQWESWLCSVDMNPRTARAMMQAYEQFGNRQTSTALPTGKIFEMLSLPESVDRQQFITEPQTIPSTGEQKTVDDMTVKELREVKKALQEAERRAAQAEATADTERNRALHAEKLFNSVKNQPPRVETRVVEKIPSDYQDLKQQAVIAQQLNADNVKLQREINNLKHEHAEKTSQQQNDFHAIRKMRESFKNILSQVNQEHYNAKYFFEQTGSTPQAHESVDAFLKEFNDVIDQIFRDWKEKTHIKVS
;
A
#
# COMPACT_ATOMS: atom_id res chain seq x y z
N MET A 1 35.51 32.13 16.53
CA MET A 1 34.22 31.54 16.12
C MET A 1 33.21 32.67 16.02
N SER A 2 32.70 32.96 14.82
CA SER A 2 31.56 33.87 14.70
C SER A 2 30.36 33.20 15.35
N GLN A 3 29.75 33.83 16.35
CA GLN A 3 28.42 33.42 16.79
C GLN A 3 27.50 33.58 15.58
N LEU A 4 27.03 32.46 15.02
CA LEU A 4 25.89 32.46 14.12
C LEU A 4 24.73 33.02 14.91
N ALA A 5 24.35 34.27 14.64
CA ALA A 5 23.13 34.84 15.17
C ALA A 5 21.97 34.05 14.53
N LEU A 6 21.14 33.43 15.37
CA LEU A 6 19.91 32.79 14.92
C LEU A 6 18.90 33.89 14.55
N SER A 7 18.04 33.62 13.56
CA SER A 7 16.91 34.51 13.29
C SER A 7 15.95 34.54 14.49
N ASP A 8 15.31 35.68 14.73
CA ASP A 8 14.21 35.79 15.70
C ASP A 8 12.84 35.46 15.07
N ASP A 9 12.77 35.21 13.76
CA ASP A 9 11.55 34.80 13.06
C ASP A 9 11.29 33.30 13.21
N LEU A 10 10.14 32.97 13.82
CA LEU A 10 9.71 31.59 14.01
C LEU A 10 9.52 30.84 12.69
N ILE A 11 9.08 31.53 11.62
CA ILE A 11 8.87 30.91 10.31
C ILE A 11 10.22 30.50 9.72
N GLU A 12 11.21 31.39 9.79
CA GLU A 12 12.57 31.13 9.32
C GLU A 12 13.24 29.99 10.10
N ILE A 13 13.22 30.04 11.44
CA ILE A 13 13.75 28.94 12.28
C ILE A 13 13.05 27.61 11.96
N THR A 14 11.73 27.63 11.74
CA THR A 14 10.97 26.42 11.39
C THR A 14 11.42 25.84 10.05
N ALA A 15 11.64 26.70 9.04
CA ALA A 15 12.14 26.29 7.73
C ALA A 15 13.56 25.70 7.82
N GLU A 16 14.46 26.33 8.59
CA GLU A 16 15.81 25.82 8.84
C GLU A 16 15.80 24.45 9.51
N ILE A 17 15.03 24.29 10.59
CA ILE A 17 14.88 23.01 11.30
C ILE A 17 14.39 21.92 10.34
N ASN A 18 13.42 22.22 9.48
CA ASN A 18 12.89 21.26 8.52
C ASN A 18 13.92 20.89 7.44
N SER A 19 14.72 21.86 6.99
CA SER A 19 15.85 21.61 6.08
C SER A 19 16.86 20.65 6.71
N TYR A 20 17.29 20.89 7.95
CA TYR A 20 18.22 19.99 8.64
C TYR A 20 17.64 18.58 8.87
N LYS A 21 16.34 18.47 9.17
CA LYS A 21 15.66 17.16 9.27
C LYS A 21 15.68 16.41 7.95
N GLN A 22 15.49 17.11 6.83
CA GLN A 22 15.54 16.53 5.49
C GLN A 22 16.94 15.99 5.17
N VAL A 23 17.97 16.80 5.43
CA VAL A 23 19.38 16.38 5.26
C VAL A 23 19.70 15.17 6.13
N ALA A 24 19.23 15.15 7.38
CA ALA A 24 19.41 14.01 8.28
C ALA A 24 18.69 12.74 7.77
N GLY A 25 17.49 12.87 7.20
CA GLY A 25 16.78 11.76 6.57
C GLY A 25 17.53 11.20 5.36
N GLN A 26 18.04 12.07 4.49
CA GLN A 26 18.86 11.65 3.35
C GLN A 26 20.15 10.96 3.79
N ALA A 27 20.81 11.46 4.84
CA ALA A 27 22.02 10.85 5.38
C ALA A 27 21.77 9.41 5.86
N VAL A 28 20.61 9.11 6.47
CA VAL A 28 20.23 7.74 6.88
C VAL A 28 20.24 6.77 5.70
N PHE A 29 19.68 7.17 4.55
CA PHE A 29 19.67 6.33 3.35
C PHE A 29 21.06 6.15 2.74
N GLU A 30 21.82 7.23 2.63
CA GLU A 30 23.17 7.21 2.08
C GLU A 30 24.15 6.38 2.94
N ILE A 31 24.02 6.46 4.26
CA ILE A 31 24.76 5.59 5.19
C ILE A 31 24.30 4.15 5.02
N GLY A 32 22.99 3.89 5.00
CA GLY A 32 22.41 2.56 4.79
C GLY A 32 22.92 1.88 3.51
N LYS A 33 22.99 2.63 2.40
CA LYS A 33 23.54 2.18 1.12
C LYS A 33 25.00 1.73 1.23
N ARG A 34 25.84 2.52 1.89
CA ARG A 34 27.28 2.22 2.08
C ARG A 34 27.48 1.04 3.01
N LEU A 35 26.73 0.98 4.12
CA LEU A 35 26.72 -0.15 5.04
C LEU A 35 26.37 -1.45 4.32
N LYS A 36 25.32 -1.43 3.48
CA LYS A 36 24.92 -2.57 2.67
C LYS A 36 26.02 -3.00 1.69
N HIS A 37 26.59 -2.05 0.96
CA HIS A 37 27.67 -2.32 0.01
C HIS A 37 28.87 -3.01 0.67
N VAL A 38 29.36 -2.47 1.78
CA VAL A 38 30.50 -3.05 2.52
C VAL A 38 30.17 -4.45 3.04
N LYS A 39 28.94 -4.67 3.54
CA LYS A 39 28.51 -5.97 4.04
C LYS A 39 28.45 -7.05 2.96
N GLU A 40 28.07 -6.67 1.74
CA GLU A 40 27.90 -7.59 0.61
C GLU A 40 29.19 -7.84 -0.17
N ASN A 41 30.11 -6.88 -0.21
CA ASN A 41 31.23 -6.90 -1.16
C ASN A 41 32.63 -6.94 -0.51
N ASP A 42 32.80 -6.38 0.69
CA ASP A 42 34.13 -6.05 1.22
C ASP A 42 34.55 -6.85 2.46
N LEU A 43 33.65 -7.63 3.06
CA LEU A 43 33.91 -8.29 4.35
C LEU A 43 33.70 -9.80 4.30
N ALA A 44 34.71 -10.53 4.77
CA ALA A 44 34.60 -11.97 5.05
C ALA A 44 33.69 -12.22 6.26
N HIS A 45 33.11 -13.43 6.35
CA HIS A 45 32.28 -13.84 7.49
C HIS A 45 32.99 -13.57 8.83
N GLY A 46 32.32 -12.83 9.72
CA GLY A 46 32.82 -12.49 11.07
C GLY A 46 33.48 -11.11 11.20
N GLN A 47 33.80 -10.41 10.11
CA GLN A 47 34.47 -9.09 10.20
C GLN A 47 33.51 -7.89 10.33
N TRP A 48 32.21 -8.10 10.09
CA TRP A 48 31.18 -7.05 10.10
C TRP A 48 31.11 -6.26 11.41
N GLU A 49 31.07 -6.95 12.56
CA GLU A 49 30.89 -6.28 13.85
C GLU A 49 32.12 -5.46 14.25
N SER A 50 33.32 -5.98 13.98
CA SER A 50 34.57 -5.25 14.22
C SER A 50 34.67 -4.00 13.35
N TRP A 51 34.23 -4.07 12.09
CA TRP A 51 34.22 -2.91 11.20
C TRP A 51 33.21 -1.86 11.66
N LEU A 52 31.99 -2.27 12.05
CA LEU A 52 30.99 -1.35 12.60
C LEU A 52 31.50 -0.59 13.84
N CYS A 53 32.22 -1.27 14.74
CA CYS A 53 32.85 -0.61 15.88
C CYS A 53 33.88 0.45 15.46
N SER A 54 34.63 0.22 14.37
CA SER A 54 35.64 1.18 13.88
C SER A 54 35.04 2.49 13.34
N VAL A 55 33.77 2.47 12.94
CA VAL A 55 33.03 3.64 12.44
C VAL A 55 31.98 4.15 13.45
N ASP A 56 32.12 3.77 14.73
CA ASP A 56 31.22 4.13 15.83
C ASP A 56 29.73 3.86 15.54
N MET A 57 29.45 2.72 14.91
CA MET A 57 28.12 2.35 14.48
C MET A 57 27.60 1.13 15.25
N ASN A 58 26.45 1.28 15.92
CA ASN A 58 25.80 0.14 16.56
C ASN A 58 25.20 -0.82 15.51
N PRO A 59 25.36 -2.16 15.65
CA PRO A 59 24.79 -3.14 14.72
C PRO A 59 23.27 -3.05 14.51
N ARG A 60 22.50 -2.60 15.50
CA ARG A 60 21.06 -2.37 15.39
C ARG A 60 20.76 -1.17 14.50
N THR A 61 21.44 -0.05 14.75
CA THR A 61 21.32 1.18 13.94
C THR A 61 21.75 0.92 12.50
N ALA A 62 22.87 0.23 12.31
CA ALA A 62 23.37 -0.14 10.99
C ALA A 62 22.34 -0.96 10.20
N ARG A 63 21.75 -1.99 10.83
CA ARG A 63 20.68 -2.79 10.21
C ARG A 63 19.46 -1.96 9.86
N ALA A 64 19.02 -1.07 10.76
CA ALA A 64 17.88 -0.21 10.51
C ALA A 64 18.12 0.77 9.34
N MET A 65 19.31 1.36 9.25
CA MET A 65 19.70 2.23 8.11
C MET A 65 19.77 1.45 6.79
N MET A 66 20.33 0.23 6.82
CA MET A 66 20.35 -0.66 5.64
C MET A 66 18.92 -0.99 5.17
N GLN A 67 18.05 -1.41 6.09
CA GLN A 67 16.65 -1.71 5.78
C GLN A 67 15.92 -0.47 5.26
N ALA A 68 16.20 0.72 5.81
CA ALA A 68 15.62 1.95 5.31
C ALA A 68 16.02 2.21 3.85
N TYR A 69 17.29 2.01 3.50
CA TYR A 69 17.73 2.09 2.11
C TYR A 69 17.05 1.04 1.21
N GLU A 70 16.93 -0.20 1.66
CA GLU A 70 16.30 -1.26 0.87
C GLU A 70 14.81 -1.02 0.61
N GLN A 71 14.11 -0.51 1.62
CA GLN A 71 12.65 -0.38 1.60
C GLN A 71 12.17 0.97 1.06
N PHE A 72 12.97 2.03 1.19
CA PHE A 72 12.57 3.39 0.79
C PHE A 72 13.62 4.12 -0.07
N GLY A 73 14.71 3.47 -0.47
CA GLY A 73 15.84 4.09 -1.18
C GLY A 73 15.55 4.58 -2.60
N ASN A 74 14.29 4.63 -3.04
CA ASN A 74 13.94 5.33 -4.27
C ASN A 74 14.06 6.86 -4.03
N ARG A 75 14.53 7.59 -5.06
CA ARG A 75 14.89 9.01 -4.92
C ARG A 75 13.71 9.87 -4.45
N GLN A 76 12.49 9.57 -4.86
CA GLN A 76 11.30 10.37 -4.53
C GLN A 76 10.90 10.27 -3.06
N THR A 77 11.03 9.10 -2.43
CA THR A 77 10.66 8.88 -1.02
C THR A 77 11.79 9.28 -0.06
N SER A 78 13.04 9.17 -0.51
CA SER A 78 14.22 9.51 0.31
C SER A 78 14.35 11.00 0.65
N THR A 79 13.77 11.89 -0.17
CA THR A 79 13.95 13.33 -0.05
C THR A 79 12.93 14.03 0.84
N ALA A 80 11.84 13.38 1.28
CA ALA A 80 10.77 14.07 2.01
C ALA A 80 10.67 13.68 3.50
N LEU A 81 11.15 12.50 3.89
CA LEU A 81 10.81 11.93 5.20
C LEU A 81 11.86 12.24 6.28
N PRO A 82 11.45 12.84 7.42
CA PRO A 82 12.30 12.97 8.59
C PRO A 82 12.71 11.61 9.17
N THR A 83 13.94 11.52 9.69
CA THR A 83 14.54 10.31 10.29
C THR A 83 13.62 9.55 11.25
N GLY A 84 12.87 10.27 12.11
CA GLY A 84 11.95 9.64 13.06
C GLY A 84 10.85 8.83 12.38
N LYS A 85 10.27 9.35 11.30
CA LYS A 85 9.20 8.66 10.55
C LYS A 85 9.75 7.44 9.81
N ILE A 86 10.96 7.55 9.23
CA ILE A 86 11.64 6.44 8.56
C ILE A 86 11.74 5.23 9.49
N PHE A 87 12.28 5.42 10.70
CA PHE A 87 12.47 4.31 11.64
C PHE A 87 11.16 3.76 12.18
N GLU A 88 10.14 4.58 12.40
CA GLU A 88 8.81 4.08 12.79
C GLU A 88 8.23 3.16 11.72
N MET A 89 8.35 3.57 10.46
CA MET A 89 7.81 2.81 9.35
C MET A 89 8.51 1.46 9.16
N LEU A 90 9.81 1.31 9.46
CA LEU A 90 10.49 0.00 9.35
C LEU A 90 9.77 -1.13 10.10
N SER A 91 9.04 -0.81 11.17
CA SER A 91 8.27 -1.77 11.95
C SER A 91 6.83 -2.01 11.47
N LEU A 92 6.43 -1.40 10.35
CA LEU A 92 5.18 -1.76 9.67
C LEU A 92 5.25 -3.20 9.16
N PRO A 93 4.11 -3.91 9.15
CA PRO A 93 4.02 -5.24 8.54
C PRO A 93 4.55 -5.29 7.11
N GLU A 94 5.12 -6.42 6.70
CA GLU A 94 5.59 -6.64 5.32
C GLU A 94 4.45 -6.65 4.31
N SER A 95 3.23 -6.94 4.76
CA SER A 95 2.00 -6.88 3.97
C SER A 95 1.62 -5.46 3.52
N VAL A 96 2.20 -4.42 4.13
CA VAL A 96 1.93 -3.02 3.81
C VAL A 96 2.86 -2.54 2.69
N ASP A 97 2.28 -2.12 1.55
CA ASP A 97 3.02 -1.37 0.55
C ASP A 97 3.41 -0.01 1.13
N ARG A 98 4.71 0.15 1.37
CA ARG A 98 5.31 1.32 2.00
C ARG A 98 5.17 2.57 1.16
N GLN A 99 5.28 2.44 -0.15
CA GLN A 99 5.15 3.58 -1.06
C GLN A 99 3.72 4.09 -1.04
N GLN A 100 2.76 3.17 -1.11
CA GLN A 100 1.34 3.49 -1.00
C GLN A 100 1.01 4.11 0.36
N PHE A 101 1.52 3.52 1.44
CA PHE A 101 1.31 3.99 2.81
C PHE A 101 1.79 5.43 3.03
N ILE A 102 2.88 5.83 2.38
CA ILE A 102 3.42 7.19 2.47
C ILE A 102 2.55 8.18 1.69
N THR A 103 2.11 7.80 0.49
CA THR A 103 1.38 8.70 -0.42
C THR A 103 -0.12 8.82 -0.12
N GLU A 104 -0.72 7.77 0.44
CA GLU A 104 -2.17 7.73 0.69
C GLU A 104 -2.50 8.18 2.12
N PRO A 105 -3.59 8.95 2.29
CA PRO A 105 -4.06 9.33 3.62
C PRO A 105 -4.38 8.09 4.47
N GLN A 106 -3.95 8.15 5.73
CA GLN A 106 -4.23 7.13 6.74
C GLN A 106 -5.18 7.71 7.79
N THR A 107 -6.13 6.90 8.23
CA THR A 107 -7.04 7.27 9.32
C THR A 107 -6.31 7.20 10.65
N ILE A 108 -6.22 8.32 11.36
CA ILE A 108 -5.64 8.38 12.69
C ILE A 108 -6.64 7.79 13.71
N PRO A 109 -6.29 6.76 14.48
CA PRO A 109 -7.25 6.08 15.35
C PRO A 109 -7.88 6.96 16.44
N SER A 110 -7.14 7.92 16.99
CA SER A 110 -7.63 8.77 18.08
C SER A 110 -8.55 9.91 17.63
N THR A 111 -8.32 10.46 16.44
CA THR A 111 -9.06 11.64 15.93
C THR A 111 -10.02 11.31 14.79
N GLY A 112 -9.80 10.20 14.08
CA GLY A 112 -10.53 9.85 12.86
C GLY A 112 -10.13 10.66 11.63
N GLU A 113 -9.17 11.58 11.76
CA GLU A 113 -8.69 12.41 10.64
C GLU A 113 -7.89 11.58 9.63
N GLN A 114 -8.02 11.93 8.35
CA GLN A 114 -7.24 11.37 7.26
C GLN A 114 -6.02 12.25 7.01
N LYS A 115 -4.82 11.75 7.28
CA LYS A 115 -3.55 12.47 7.05
C LYS A 115 -2.56 11.61 6.30
N THR A 116 -1.76 12.23 5.43
CA THR A 116 -0.61 11.55 4.82
C THR A 116 0.52 11.40 5.84
N VAL A 117 1.50 10.54 5.54
CA VAL A 117 2.67 10.35 6.41
C VAL A 117 3.43 11.66 6.61
N ASP A 118 3.44 12.57 5.63
CA ASP A 118 4.12 13.86 5.72
C ASP A 118 3.41 14.81 6.70
N ASP A 119 2.07 14.84 6.68
CA ASP A 119 1.26 15.72 7.51
C ASP A 119 1.12 15.23 8.97
N MET A 120 1.15 13.92 9.20
CA MET A 120 0.99 13.37 10.55
C MET A 120 2.24 13.55 11.42
N THR A 121 2.03 13.69 12.71
CA THR A 121 3.09 13.65 13.72
C THR A 121 3.62 12.22 13.90
N VAL A 122 4.82 12.09 14.48
CA VAL A 122 5.39 10.77 14.83
C VAL A 122 4.48 10.01 15.79
N LYS A 123 3.75 10.71 16.67
CA LYS A 123 2.81 10.10 17.60
C LYS A 123 1.61 9.49 16.86
N GLU A 124 0.99 10.26 15.96
CA GLU A 124 -0.11 9.77 15.13
C GLU A 124 0.33 8.58 14.26
N LEU A 125 1.53 8.64 13.66
CA LEU A 125 2.11 7.52 12.91
C LEU A 125 2.24 6.24 13.76
N ARG A 126 2.66 6.36 15.02
CA ARG A 126 2.73 5.23 15.96
C ARG A 126 1.36 4.65 16.26
N GLU A 127 0.33 5.49 16.36
CA GLU A 127 -1.05 5.06 16.57
C GLU A 127 -1.57 4.27 15.36
N VAL A 128 -1.41 4.81 14.15
CA VAL A 128 -1.78 4.14 12.89
C VAL A 128 -1.06 2.79 12.79
N LYS A 129 0.26 2.78 13.00
CA LYS A 129 1.06 1.55 12.99
C LYS A 129 0.53 0.51 13.97
N LYS A 130 0.24 0.91 15.21
CA LYS A 130 -0.25 0.00 16.25
C LYS A 130 -1.61 -0.59 15.85
N ALA A 131 -2.50 0.22 15.29
CA ALA A 131 -3.80 -0.24 14.80
C ALA A 131 -3.65 -1.27 13.66
N LEU A 132 -2.74 -1.04 12.72
CA LEU A 132 -2.45 -1.99 11.63
C LEU A 132 -1.91 -3.33 12.16
N GLN A 133 -0.93 -3.29 13.06
CA GLN A 133 -0.38 -4.50 13.66
C GLN A 133 -1.44 -5.29 14.45
N GLU A 134 -2.35 -4.59 15.12
CA GLU A 134 -3.43 -5.24 15.86
C GLU A 134 -4.47 -5.84 14.91
N ALA A 135 -4.81 -5.16 13.83
CA ALA A 135 -5.71 -5.68 12.79
C ALA A 135 -5.14 -6.95 12.14
N GLU A 136 -3.85 -6.95 11.77
CA GLU A 136 -3.18 -8.13 11.21
C GLU A 136 -3.13 -9.29 12.21
N ARG A 137 -2.83 -9.01 13.48
CA ARG A 137 -2.86 -10.04 14.53
C ARG A 137 -4.24 -10.66 14.72
N ARG A 138 -5.31 -9.84 14.67
CA ARG A 138 -6.69 -10.34 14.74
C ARG A 138 -7.04 -11.17 13.51
N ALA A 139 -6.64 -10.74 12.32
CA ALA A 139 -6.85 -11.49 11.08
C ALA A 139 -6.16 -12.85 11.13
N ALA A 140 -4.89 -12.91 11.53
CA ALA A 140 -4.13 -14.15 11.68
C ALA A 140 -4.76 -15.10 12.73
N GLN A 141 -5.27 -14.56 13.84
CA GLN A 141 -5.99 -15.35 14.84
C GLN A 141 -7.30 -15.92 14.28
N ALA A 142 -8.06 -15.11 13.55
CA ALA A 142 -9.31 -15.57 12.93
C ALA A 142 -9.05 -16.68 11.89
N GLU A 143 -8.02 -16.52 11.06
CA GLU A 143 -7.61 -17.54 10.08
C GLU A 143 -7.20 -18.85 10.76
N ALA A 144 -6.37 -18.79 11.80
CA ALA A 144 -5.99 -19.97 12.58
C ALA A 144 -7.21 -20.68 13.19
N THR A 145 -8.18 -19.94 13.73
CA THR A 145 -9.41 -20.56 14.25
C THR A 145 -10.22 -21.22 13.14
N ALA A 146 -10.39 -20.57 11.99
CA ALA A 146 -11.11 -21.14 10.85
C ALA A 146 -10.45 -22.44 10.35
N ASP A 147 -9.12 -22.49 10.28
CA ASP A 147 -8.39 -23.70 9.91
C ASP A 147 -8.55 -24.83 10.92
N THR A 148 -8.54 -24.53 12.22
CA THR A 148 -8.80 -25.55 13.23
C THR A 148 -10.20 -26.14 13.13
N GLU A 149 -11.21 -25.32 12.88
CA GLU A 149 -12.60 -25.77 12.71
C GLU A 149 -12.77 -26.55 11.40
N ARG A 150 -12.12 -26.12 10.31
CA ARG A 150 -12.09 -26.87 9.05
C ARG A 150 -11.47 -28.26 9.23
N ASN A 151 -10.36 -28.35 9.95
CA ASN A 151 -9.70 -29.62 10.23
C ASN A 151 -10.55 -30.54 11.12
N ARG A 152 -11.26 -29.97 12.11
CA ARG A 152 -12.24 -30.71 12.93
C ARG A 152 -13.39 -31.24 12.09
N ALA A 153 -13.95 -30.43 11.20
CA ALA A 153 -15.03 -30.84 10.30
C ALA A 153 -14.58 -31.99 9.37
N LEU A 154 -13.39 -31.88 8.76
CA LEU A 154 -12.80 -32.96 7.94
C LEU A 154 -12.56 -34.24 8.74
N HIS A 155 -12.13 -34.13 10.00
CA HIS A 155 -11.96 -35.29 10.87
C HIS A 155 -13.30 -35.96 11.22
N ALA A 156 -14.31 -35.17 11.57
CA ALA A 156 -15.66 -35.65 11.84
C ALA A 156 -16.27 -36.36 10.61
N GLU A 157 -16.09 -35.80 9.41
CA GLU A 157 -16.52 -36.42 8.16
C GLU A 157 -15.83 -37.76 7.91
N LYS A 158 -14.51 -37.85 8.12
CA LYS A 158 -13.77 -39.11 8.01
C LYS A 158 -14.26 -40.16 9.01
N LEU A 159 -14.51 -39.77 10.26
CA LEU A 159 -15.09 -40.67 11.26
C LEU A 159 -16.47 -41.16 10.84
N PHE A 160 -17.34 -40.25 10.42
CA PHE A 160 -18.69 -40.59 9.95
C PHE A 160 -18.66 -41.59 8.80
N ASN A 161 -17.82 -41.35 7.79
CA ASN A 161 -17.65 -42.27 6.66
C ASN A 161 -17.06 -43.62 7.08
N SER A 162 -16.17 -43.67 8.07
CA SER A 162 -15.62 -44.92 8.61
C SER A 162 -16.66 -45.75 9.36
N VAL A 163 -17.57 -45.10 10.10
CA VAL A 163 -18.67 -45.77 10.80
C VAL A 163 -19.72 -46.24 9.81
N LYS A 164 -20.06 -45.42 8.82
CA LYS A 164 -21.01 -45.77 7.74
C LYS A 164 -20.57 -46.99 6.93
N ASN A 165 -19.25 -47.14 6.71
CA ASN A 165 -18.69 -48.22 5.90
C ASN A 165 -18.24 -49.44 6.72
N GLN A 166 -18.43 -49.44 8.05
CA GLN A 166 -18.21 -50.64 8.85
C GLN A 166 -19.34 -51.66 8.60
N PRO A 167 -19.02 -52.93 8.26
CA PRO A 167 -20.02 -53.97 8.18
C PRO A 167 -20.69 -54.11 9.57
N PRO A 168 -22.02 -54.17 9.64
CA PRO A 168 -22.74 -54.21 10.92
C PRO A 168 -22.28 -55.42 11.74
N ARG A 169 -21.95 -55.21 13.02
CA ARG A 169 -21.75 -56.30 13.98
C ARG A 169 -23.09 -56.99 14.20
N VAL A 170 -23.20 -58.22 13.69
CA VAL A 170 -24.39 -59.06 13.86
C VAL A 170 -24.31 -59.73 15.23
N GLU A 171 -24.96 -59.14 16.24
CA GLU A 171 -25.48 -59.90 17.38
C GLU A 171 -26.90 -60.35 17.01
N THR A 172 -27.08 -61.64 16.72
CA THR A 172 -28.40 -62.22 16.47
C THR A 172 -29.19 -62.27 17.77
N ARG A 173 -30.00 -61.24 18.00
CA ARG A 173 -31.17 -61.30 18.87
C ARG A 173 -32.40 -61.03 18.00
N VAL A 174 -33.17 -62.08 17.74
CA VAL A 174 -34.47 -61.96 17.06
C VAL A 174 -35.38 -61.18 18.00
N VAL A 175 -35.65 -59.92 17.66
CA VAL A 175 -36.72 -59.13 18.26
C VAL A 175 -37.63 -58.68 17.13
N GLU A 176 -38.76 -59.36 16.99
CA GLU A 176 -39.92 -58.81 16.32
C GLU A 176 -40.42 -57.62 17.14
N LYS A 177 -39.96 -56.42 16.80
CA LYS A 177 -40.68 -55.16 17.02
C LYS A 177 -40.00 -54.11 16.17
N ILE A 178 -40.79 -53.39 15.37
CA ILE A 178 -40.37 -52.14 14.76
C ILE A 178 -39.75 -51.31 15.90
N PRO A 179 -38.46 -50.94 15.82
CA PRO A 179 -37.82 -50.14 16.85
C PRO A 179 -38.66 -48.89 17.13
N SER A 180 -38.88 -48.54 18.40
CA SER A 180 -39.74 -47.41 18.80
C SER A 180 -39.35 -46.08 18.13
N ASP A 181 -38.11 -45.98 17.69
CA ASP A 181 -37.40 -44.85 17.09
C ASP A 181 -37.37 -44.88 15.56
N TYR A 182 -37.97 -45.89 14.90
CA TYR A 182 -37.96 -46.00 13.43
C TYR A 182 -38.63 -44.81 12.73
N GLN A 183 -39.71 -44.27 13.31
CA GLN A 183 -40.36 -43.06 12.78
C GLN A 183 -39.47 -41.82 12.95
N ASP A 184 -38.78 -41.69 14.09
CA ASP A 184 -37.88 -40.57 14.38
C ASP A 184 -36.66 -40.59 13.46
N LEU A 185 -36.05 -41.76 13.24
CA LEU A 185 -34.95 -41.96 12.28
C LEU A 185 -35.34 -41.58 10.85
N LYS A 186 -36.56 -41.94 10.44
CA LYS A 186 -37.08 -41.56 9.12
C LYS A 186 -37.26 -40.05 9.00
N GLN A 187 -37.75 -39.38 10.05
CA GLN A 187 -37.83 -37.93 10.08
C GLN A 187 -36.45 -37.26 10.05
N GLN A 188 -35.48 -37.76 10.82
CA GLN A 188 -34.11 -37.27 10.80
C GLN A 188 -33.44 -37.43 9.44
N ALA A 189 -33.67 -38.55 8.74
CA ALA A 189 -33.16 -38.76 7.39
C ALA A 189 -33.72 -37.74 6.38
N VAL A 190 -35.01 -37.41 6.48
CA VAL A 190 -35.64 -36.37 5.65
C VAL A 190 -35.05 -34.99 5.95
N ILE A 191 -34.85 -34.66 7.23
CA ILE A 191 -34.21 -33.39 7.65
C ILE A 191 -32.78 -33.31 7.12
N ALA A 192 -32.00 -34.39 7.24
CA ALA A 192 -30.62 -34.43 6.73
C ALA A 192 -30.57 -34.27 5.20
N GLN A 193 -31.53 -34.85 4.48
CA GLN A 193 -31.63 -34.68 3.03
C GLN A 193 -31.97 -33.24 2.65
N GLN A 194 -32.86 -32.58 3.40
CA GLN A 194 -33.20 -31.18 3.20
C GLN A 194 -31.99 -30.26 3.47
N LEU A 195 -31.29 -30.47 4.60
CA LEU A 195 -30.07 -29.72 4.94
C LEU A 195 -28.97 -29.89 3.89
N ASN A 196 -28.80 -31.09 3.34
CA ASN A 196 -27.85 -31.32 2.25
C ASN A 196 -28.25 -30.58 0.96
N ALA A 197 -29.54 -30.56 0.62
CA ALA A 197 -30.01 -29.81 -0.54
C ALA A 197 -29.79 -28.30 -0.37
N ASP A 198 -30.01 -27.77 0.83
CA ASP A 198 -29.81 -26.35 1.13
C ASP A 198 -28.31 -25.98 1.18
N ASN A 199 -27.46 -26.84 1.71
CA ASN A 199 -26.00 -26.65 1.66
C ASN A 199 -25.47 -26.58 0.22
N VAL A 200 -25.96 -27.43 -0.68
CA VAL A 200 -25.58 -27.40 -2.10
C VAL A 200 -26.03 -26.09 -2.77
N LYS A 201 -27.21 -25.56 -2.42
CA LYS A 201 -27.67 -24.26 -2.92
C LYS A 201 -26.80 -23.12 -2.42
N LEU A 202 -26.53 -23.07 -1.11
CA LEU A 202 -25.67 -22.05 -0.49
C LEU A 202 -24.27 -22.07 -1.08
N GLN A 203 -23.70 -23.25 -1.36
CA GLN A 203 -22.39 -23.36 -2.00
C GLN A 203 -22.38 -22.80 -3.42
N ARG A 204 -23.44 -22.99 -4.20
CA ARG A 204 -23.56 -22.37 -5.53
C ARG A 204 -23.63 -20.85 -5.43
N GLU A 205 -24.41 -20.33 -4.48
CA GLU A 205 -24.56 -18.89 -4.26
C GLU A 205 -23.24 -18.24 -3.83
N ILE A 206 -22.50 -18.88 -2.91
CA ILE A 206 -21.16 -18.44 -2.51
C ILE A 206 -20.21 -18.41 -3.72
N ASN A 207 -20.24 -19.41 -4.58
CA ASN A 207 -19.38 -19.45 -5.76
C ASN A 207 -19.74 -18.34 -6.77
N ASN A 208 -21.03 -18.07 -6.97
CA ASN A 208 -21.49 -16.97 -7.82
C ASN A 208 -21.05 -15.61 -7.26
N LEU A 209 -21.25 -15.37 -5.96
CA LEU A 209 -20.82 -14.13 -5.30
C LEU A 209 -19.31 -13.93 -5.36
N LYS A 210 -18.52 -15.01 -5.19
CA LYS A 210 -17.06 -14.96 -5.35
C LYS A 210 -16.65 -14.57 -6.77
N HIS A 211 -17.33 -15.11 -7.78
CA HIS A 211 -17.05 -14.78 -9.17
C HIS A 211 -17.39 -13.32 -9.47
N GLU A 212 -18.57 -12.85 -9.07
CA GLU A 212 -18.99 -11.45 -9.24
C GLU A 212 -18.04 -10.48 -8.52
N HIS A 213 -17.60 -10.83 -7.31
CA HIS A 213 -16.61 -10.03 -6.59
C HIS A 213 -15.27 -10.00 -7.31
N ALA A 214 -14.78 -11.14 -7.83
CA ALA A 214 -13.53 -11.20 -8.57
C ALA A 214 -13.58 -10.35 -9.85
N GLU A 215 -14.69 -10.40 -10.59
CA GLU A 215 -14.91 -9.56 -11.78
C GLU A 215 -14.93 -8.07 -11.41
N LYS A 216 -15.67 -7.69 -10.36
CA LYS A 216 -15.70 -6.30 -9.87
C LYS A 216 -14.33 -5.81 -9.43
N THR A 217 -13.56 -6.62 -8.71
CA THR A 217 -12.19 -6.26 -8.31
C THR A 217 -11.28 -6.11 -9.52
N SER A 218 -11.36 -7.02 -10.49
CA SER A 218 -10.59 -6.91 -11.74
C SER A 218 -10.93 -5.64 -12.52
N GLN A 219 -12.22 -5.28 -12.60
CA GLN A 219 -12.65 -4.06 -13.26
C GLN A 219 -12.13 -2.82 -12.54
N GLN A 220 -12.24 -2.77 -11.21
CA GLN A 220 -11.70 -1.67 -10.41
C GLN A 220 -10.19 -1.50 -10.57
N GLN A 221 -9.43 -2.60 -10.64
CA GLN A 221 -7.99 -2.55 -10.89
C GLN A 221 -7.66 -1.99 -12.28
N ASN A 222 -8.40 -2.41 -13.31
CA ASN A 222 -8.25 -1.89 -14.67
C ASN A 222 -8.57 -0.40 -14.73
N ASP A 223 -9.66 0.03 -14.09
CA ASP A 223 -10.04 1.44 -14.02
C ASP A 223 -8.98 2.28 -13.29
N PHE A 224 -8.47 1.78 -12.17
CA PHE A 224 -7.40 2.44 -11.41
C PHE A 224 -6.11 2.58 -12.25
N HIS A 225 -5.74 1.53 -12.98
CA HIS A 225 -4.60 1.56 -13.88
C HIS A 225 -4.78 2.61 -14.99
N ALA A 226 -5.95 2.64 -15.63
CA ALA A 226 -6.28 3.61 -16.67
C ALA A 226 -6.24 5.06 -16.14
N ILE A 227 -6.82 5.33 -14.97
CA ILE A 227 -6.80 6.65 -14.32
C ILE A 227 -5.36 7.06 -13.98
N ARG A 228 -4.54 6.14 -13.46
CA ARG A 228 -3.13 6.41 -13.17
C ARG A 228 -2.37 6.79 -14.44
N LYS A 229 -2.54 6.04 -15.53
CA LYS A 229 -1.90 6.33 -16.82
C LYS A 229 -2.35 7.66 -17.40
N MET A 230 -3.65 7.97 -17.30
CA MET A 230 -4.18 9.27 -17.71
C MET A 230 -3.54 10.42 -16.91
N ARG A 231 -3.44 10.31 -15.59
CA ARG A 231 -2.79 11.33 -14.73
C ARG A 231 -1.30 11.50 -15.05
N GLU A 232 -0.60 10.39 -15.32
CA GLU A 232 0.81 10.40 -15.72
C GLU A 232 0.99 11.16 -17.05
N SER A 233 0.13 10.90 -18.04
CA SER A 233 0.15 11.63 -19.31
C SER A 233 -0.08 13.14 -19.11
N PHE A 234 -1.03 13.56 -18.27
CA PHE A 234 -1.24 14.98 -17.97
C PHE A 234 -0.03 15.62 -17.31
N LYS A 235 0.58 14.95 -16.34
CA LYS A 235 1.79 15.43 -15.67
C LYS A 235 2.94 15.61 -16.66
N ASN A 236 3.11 14.66 -17.59
CA ASN A 236 4.16 14.72 -18.60
C ASN A 236 3.95 15.90 -19.55
N ILE A 237 2.71 16.12 -20.02
CA ILE A 237 2.36 17.29 -20.85
C ILE A 237 2.72 18.59 -20.11
N LEU A 238 2.29 18.75 -18.86
CA LEU A 238 2.59 19.94 -18.07
C LEU A 238 4.10 20.15 -17.87
N SER A 239 4.84 19.07 -17.57
CA SER A 239 6.29 19.14 -17.39
C SER A 239 6.99 19.60 -18.66
N GLN A 240 6.63 19.02 -19.80
CA GLN A 240 7.25 19.34 -21.08
C GLN A 240 6.92 20.77 -21.53
N VAL A 241 5.66 21.19 -21.41
CA VAL A 241 5.24 22.56 -21.73
C VAL A 241 5.98 23.56 -20.85
N ASN A 242 6.09 23.33 -19.54
CA ASN A 242 6.83 24.22 -18.64
C ASN A 242 8.32 24.29 -18.99
N GLN A 243 8.95 23.15 -19.26
CA GLN A 243 10.37 23.09 -19.63
C GLN A 243 10.63 23.90 -20.91
N GLU A 244 9.86 23.66 -21.97
CA GLU A 244 10.04 24.38 -23.24
C GLU A 244 9.63 25.85 -23.14
N HIS A 245 8.66 26.19 -22.30
CA HIS A 245 8.34 27.59 -21.99
C HIS A 245 9.56 28.34 -21.42
N TYR A 246 10.25 27.77 -20.42
CA TYR A 246 11.43 28.40 -19.85
C TYR A 246 12.59 28.49 -20.86
N ASN A 247 12.79 27.46 -21.68
CA ASN A 247 13.78 27.48 -22.76
C ASN A 247 13.49 28.60 -23.76
N ALA A 248 12.25 28.69 -24.25
CA ALA A 248 11.83 29.70 -25.21
C ALA A 248 11.97 31.11 -24.62
N LYS A 249 11.58 31.30 -23.35
CA LYS A 249 11.73 32.57 -22.65
C LYS A 249 13.20 32.99 -22.52
N TYR A 250 14.08 32.06 -22.17
CA TYR A 250 15.51 32.32 -22.07
C TYR A 250 16.11 32.82 -23.40
N PHE A 251 15.75 32.21 -24.53
CA PHE A 251 16.21 32.68 -25.84
C PHE A 251 15.58 34.02 -26.24
N PHE A 252 14.29 34.21 -25.93
CA PHE A 252 13.62 35.48 -26.17
C PHE A 252 14.26 36.64 -25.40
N GLU A 253 14.69 36.42 -24.15
CA GLU A 253 15.41 37.44 -23.37
C GLU A 253 16.73 37.88 -24.04
N GLN A 254 17.34 37.04 -24.87
CA GLN A 254 18.56 37.36 -25.63
C GLN A 254 18.27 38.07 -26.96
N THR A 255 17.12 37.79 -27.59
CA THR A 255 16.79 38.28 -28.94
C THR A 255 15.62 39.28 -28.96
N GLY A 256 15.04 39.59 -27.81
CA GLY A 256 13.78 40.32 -27.65
C GLY A 256 13.80 41.80 -28.02
N SER A 257 14.96 42.35 -28.43
CA SER A 257 15.01 43.68 -29.03
C SER A 257 14.69 43.68 -30.53
N THR A 258 14.52 42.51 -31.14
CA THR A 258 14.25 42.38 -32.58
C THR A 258 12.76 42.23 -32.88
N PRO A 259 12.22 42.95 -33.88
CA PRO A 259 10.82 42.78 -34.31
C PRO A 259 10.47 41.34 -34.66
N GLN A 260 11.41 40.60 -35.28
CA GLN A 260 11.18 39.19 -35.66
C GLN A 260 10.97 38.27 -34.45
N ALA A 261 11.61 38.54 -33.31
CA ALA A 261 11.40 37.77 -32.08
C ALA A 261 9.98 37.98 -31.54
N HIS A 262 9.46 39.21 -31.59
CA HIS A 262 8.09 39.51 -31.19
C HIS A 262 7.05 38.88 -32.12
N GLU A 263 7.24 38.99 -33.43
CA GLU A 263 6.35 38.35 -34.43
C GLU A 263 6.31 36.82 -34.25
N SER A 264 7.45 36.20 -33.89
CA SER A 264 7.53 34.76 -33.64
C SER A 264 6.72 34.34 -32.41
N VAL A 265 6.72 35.15 -31.35
CA VAL A 265 5.92 34.90 -30.14
C VAL A 265 4.43 35.09 -30.43
N ASP A 266 4.05 36.14 -31.15
CA ASP A 266 2.65 36.39 -31.50
C ASP A 266 2.07 35.27 -32.38
N ALA A 267 2.85 34.79 -33.36
CA ALA A 267 2.46 33.65 -34.19
C ALA A 267 2.27 32.37 -33.35
N PHE A 268 3.21 32.06 -32.46
CA PHE A 268 3.10 30.91 -31.55
C PHE A 268 1.87 31.01 -30.64
N LEU A 269 1.61 32.16 -30.01
CA LEU A 269 0.48 32.32 -29.09
C LEU A 269 -0.86 32.10 -29.80
N LYS A 270 -1.00 32.53 -31.05
CA LYS A 270 -2.19 32.27 -31.86
C LYS A 270 -2.40 30.78 -32.09
N GLU A 271 -1.38 30.08 -32.58
CA GLU A 271 -1.45 28.63 -32.83
C GLU A 271 -1.66 27.83 -31.55
N PHE A 272 -0.99 28.22 -30.46
CA PHE A 272 -1.11 27.57 -29.16
C PHE A 272 -2.53 27.69 -28.61
N ASN A 273 -3.16 28.87 -28.70
CA ASN A 273 -4.54 29.06 -28.27
C ASN A 273 -5.51 28.16 -29.05
N ASP A 274 -5.37 28.05 -30.38
CA ASP A 274 -6.22 27.19 -31.20
C ASP A 274 -6.13 25.71 -30.78
N VAL A 275 -4.91 25.24 -30.51
CA VAL A 275 -4.66 23.86 -30.03
C VAL A 275 -5.23 23.63 -28.64
N ILE A 276 -5.00 24.55 -27.71
CA ILE A 276 -5.49 24.45 -26.34
C ILE A 276 -7.01 24.47 -26.29
N ASP A 277 -7.64 25.34 -27.08
CA ASP A 277 -9.10 25.40 -27.19
C ASP A 277 -9.69 24.09 -27.72
N GLN A 278 -9.04 23.45 -28.69
CA GLN A 278 -9.47 22.15 -29.18
C GLN A 278 -9.35 21.07 -28.10
N ILE A 279 -8.22 21.02 -27.40
CA ILE A 279 -8.01 20.07 -26.29
C ILE A 279 -9.10 20.27 -25.21
N PHE A 280 -9.42 21.51 -24.87
CA PHE A 280 -10.48 21.80 -23.90
C PHE A 280 -11.87 21.37 -24.40
N ARG A 281 -12.18 21.54 -25.69
CA ARG A 281 -13.43 21.05 -26.28
C ARG A 281 -13.54 19.53 -26.13
N ASP A 282 -12.50 18.79 -26.50
CA ASP A 282 -12.47 17.32 -26.42
C ASP A 282 -12.74 16.85 -24.98
N TRP A 283 -12.09 17.48 -23.98
CA TRP A 283 -12.33 17.14 -22.57
C TRP A 283 -13.71 17.55 -22.07
N LYS A 284 -14.26 18.69 -22.50
CA LYS A 284 -15.62 19.12 -22.14
C LYS A 284 -16.67 18.15 -22.66
N GLU A 285 -16.52 17.66 -23.88
CA GLU A 285 -17.41 16.65 -24.47
C GLU A 285 -17.39 15.34 -23.67
N LYS A 286 -16.22 14.92 -23.19
CA LYS A 286 -16.04 13.66 -22.45
C LYS A 286 -16.44 13.73 -20.98
N THR A 287 -16.34 14.90 -20.36
CA THR A 287 -16.52 15.04 -18.91
C THR A 287 -17.85 15.68 -18.52
N HIS A 288 -18.58 16.29 -19.46
CA HIS A 288 -19.80 17.06 -19.19
C HIS A 288 -19.65 18.15 -18.10
N ILE A 289 -18.42 18.54 -17.77
CA ILE A 289 -18.14 19.57 -16.77
C ILE A 289 -18.44 20.93 -17.41
N LYS A 290 -19.46 21.62 -16.90
CA LYS A 290 -19.64 23.06 -17.14
C LYS A 290 -18.63 23.82 -16.29
N VAL A 291 -17.58 24.32 -16.93
CA VAL A 291 -16.64 25.25 -16.28
C VAL A 291 -17.33 26.62 -16.19
N SER A 292 -17.42 27.16 -14.97
CA SER A 292 -17.78 28.55 -14.68
C SER A 292 -16.65 29.50 -15.04
#